data_AF-A0A317E608-F1
#
_entry.id   AF-A0A317E608-F1
#
_cell.length_a   1.000
_cell.length_b   1.000
_cell.length_c   1.000
_cell.angle_alpha   90.00
_cell.angle_beta   90.00
_cell.angle_gamma   90.00
#
_symmetry.space_group_name_H-M   'P 1'
#
loop_
_entity.id
_entity.type
_entity.pdbx_description
1 polymer ?
#
loop_
_entity_poly.entity_id
_entity_poly.type
_entity_poly.pdbx_seq_one_letter_code
_entity_poly.pdbx_strand_id
1 'polypeptide(L)'
;MEPGDAVATLRIYDLRERVLALDLRDLLHLFAPRSLDATWTVTTVKSSEPGREWFEATGEGGEQLEILAQRNAAISGADLTALAENTRQVIWGEFVGSAPTQSNKAWVIIRAIDSTFYEIDTDDETVLSKIRWTYKDVRSGVV
;
A
#
# COMPACT_ATOMS: atom_id res chain seq x y z
N MET A 1 5.20 -17.03 26.15
CA MET A 1 5.47 -16.56 24.78
C MET A 1 4.37 -15.54 24.52
N GLU A 2 4.67 -14.27 24.74
CA GLU A 2 3.68 -13.18 24.60
C GLU A 2 3.27 -13.10 23.11
N PRO A 3 1.97 -13.01 22.77
CA PRO A 3 1.54 -12.77 21.40
C PRO A 3 1.82 -11.30 21.06
N GLY A 4 3.06 -10.98 20.75
CA GLY A 4 3.44 -9.66 20.24
C GLY A 4 3.08 -9.56 18.76
N ASP A 5 2.01 -8.80 18.46
CA ASP A 5 1.70 -8.20 17.16
C ASP A 5 1.99 -9.07 15.92
N ALA A 6 1.24 -10.16 15.74
CA ALA A 6 1.29 -10.91 14.49
C ALA A 6 0.80 -10.01 13.35
N VAL A 7 1.71 -9.59 12.48
CA VAL A 7 1.37 -8.86 11.25
C VAL A 7 0.56 -9.80 10.35
N ALA A 8 -0.64 -9.39 9.98
CA ALA A 8 -1.49 -10.12 9.06
C ALA A 8 -1.28 -9.59 7.64
N THR A 9 -1.14 -10.52 6.69
CA THR A 9 -1.08 -10.21 5.26
C THR A 9 -2.45 -10.47 4.63
N LEU A 10 -3.05 -9.45 4.02
CA LEU A 10 -4.26 -9.57 3.22
C LEU A 10 -3.96 -9.26 1.76
N ARG A 11 -4.53 -10.04 0.84
CA ARG A 11 -4.44 -9.82 -0.60
C ARG A 11 -5.82 -9.55 -1.18
N ILE A 12 -5.98 -8.43 -1.87
CA ILE A 12 -7.25 -7.96 -2.42
C ILE A 12 -7.24 -8.18 -3.93
N TYR A 13 -8.10 -9.08 -4.40
CA TYR A 13 -8.22 -9.50 -5.81
C TYR A 13 -9.52 -8.99 -6.47
N ASP A 14 -10.17 -7.99 -5.90
CA ASP A 14 -11.45 -7.51 -6.39
C ASP A 14 -11.35 -7.01 -7.84
N LEU A 15 -12.19 -7.54 -8.73
CA LEU A 15 -12.21 -7.17 -10.15
C LEU A 15 -13.53 -6.48 -10.53
N ARG A 16 -13.42 -5.42 -11.35
CA ARG A 16 -14.52 -4.79 -12.09
C ARG A 16 -14.22 -4.95 -13.58
N GLU A 17 -15.13 -5.60 -14.30
CA GLU A 17 -14.99 -5.85 -15.75
C GLU A 17 -13.63 -6.48 -16.16
N ARG A 18 -13.11 -7.38 -15.31
CA ARG A 18 -11.82 -8.10 -15.47
C ARG A 18 -10.56 -7.26 -15.22
N VAL A 19 -10.68 -6.04 -14.72
CA VAL A 19 -9.57 -5.21 -14.25
C VAL A 19 -9.69 -5.05 -12.74
N LEU A 20 -8.57 -4.85 -12.03
CA LEU A 20 -8.56 -4.55 -10.60
C LEU A 20 -9.52 -3.39 -10.29
N ALA A 21 -10.42 -3.59 -9.32
CA ALA A 21 -11.49 -2.67 -8.99
C ALA A 21 -11.08 -1.58 -8.00
N LEU A 22 -9.80 -1.51 -7.64
CA LEU A 22 -9.25 -0.59 -6.66
C LEU A 22 -7.90 -0.05 -7.14
N ASP A 23 -7.67 1.20 -6.80
CA ASP A 23 -6.41 1.91 -6.95
C ASP A 23 -5.82 2.26 -5.58
N LEU A 24 -4.57 2.75 -5.55
CA LEU A 24 -3.91 3.21 -4.33
C LEU A 24 -4.74 4.24 -3.56
N ARG A 25 -5.38 5.18 -4.27
CA ARG A 25 -6.24 6.22 -3.68
C ARG A 25 -7.41 5.63 -2.89
N ASP A 26 -7.98 4.51 -3.34
CA ASP A 26 -9.14 3.90 -2.69
C ASP A 26 -8.74 3.35 -1.31
N LEU A 27 -7.53 2.77 -1.22
CA LEU A 27 -6.95 2.31 0.03
C LEU A 27 -6.61 3.48 0.96
N LEU A 28 -5.99 4.54 0.44
CA LEU A 28 -5.67 5.74 1.24
C LEU A 28 -6.93 6.38 1.80
N HIS A 29 -8.00 6.49 1.01
CA HIS A 29 -9.30 6.98 1.46
C HIS A 29 -9.96 6.05 2.48
N LEU A 30 -9.91 4.73 2.28
CA LEU A 30 -10.45 3.75 3.23
C LEU A 30 -9.76 3.86 4.60
N PHE A 31 -8.47 4.15 4.60
CA PHE A 31 -7.64 4.23 5.81
C PHE A 31 -7.66 5.63 6.48
N ALA A 32 -8.35 6.60 5.90
CA ALA A 32 -8.53 7.91 6.51
C ALA A 32 -9.29 7.81 7.86
N PRO A 33 -9.02 8.73 8.81
CA PRO A 33 -8.08 9.85 8.70
C PRO A 33 -6.61 9.45 8.92
N ARG A 34 -6.34 8.25 9.45
CA ARG A 34 -4.99 7.83 9.86
C ARG A 34 -3.98 7.79 8.71
N SER A 35 -4.42 7.49 7.49
CA SER A 35 -3.58 7.58 6.28
C SER A 35 -3.09 8.99 5.99
N LEU A 36 -3.87 10.03 6.30
CA LEU A 36 -3.51 11.42 6.07
C LEU A 36 -2.51 11.93 7.12
N ASP A 37 -2.66 11.46 8.36
CA ASP A 37 -1.78 11.82 9.48
C ASP A 37 -0.46 11.02 9.48
N ALA A 38 -0.36 9.95 8.68
CA ALA A 38 0.82 9.11 8.57
C ALA A 38 1.91 9.73 7.69
N THR A 39 3.15 9.37 7.98
CA THR A 39 4.28 9.58 7.07
C THR A 39 4.45 8.33 6.21
N TRP A 40 4.51 8.50 4.90
CA TRP A 40 4.61 7.41 3.94
C TRP A 40 5.97 7.39 3.27
N THR A 41 6.65 6.26 3.34
CA THR A 41 7.84 6.00 2.53
C THR A 41 7.41 5.27 1.27
N VAL A 42 7.71 5.85 0.11
CA VAL A 42 7.48 5.20 -1.19
C VAL A 42 8.73 4.43 -1.56
N THR A 43 8.60 3.14 -1.82
CA THR A 43 9.72 2.21 -2.08
C THR A 43 9.42 1.31 -3.27
N THR A 44 10.47 0.71 -3.82
CA THR A 44 10.36 -0.33 -4.85
C THR A 44 9.91 -1.66 -4.23
N VAL A 45 9.13 -2.45 -4.97
CA VAL A 45 8.82 -3.83 -4.57
C VAL A 45 10.07 -4.68 -4.72
N LYS A 46 10.54 -5.26 -3.61
CA LYS A 46 11.75 -6.09 -3.58
C LYS A 46 11.42 -7.55 -3.87
N SER A 47 12.09 -8.11 -4.86
CA SER A 47 12.13 -9.56 -5.08
C SER A 47 12.99 -10.27 -4.03
N SER A 48 12.77 -11.57 -3.85
CA SER A 48 13.71 -12.47 -3.18
C SER A 48 15.05 -12.57 -3.94
N GLU A 49 15.08 -12.17 -5.20
CA GLU A 49 16.30 -12.09 -6.01
C GLU A 49 16.97 -10.71 -5.86
N PRO A 50 18.23 -10.62 -5.41
CA PRO A 50 18.95 -9.36 -5.27
C PRO A 50 19.01 -8.57 -6.58
N GLY A 51 18.78 -7.26 -6.52
CA GLY A 51 18.84 -6.36 -7.67
C GLY A 51 17.61 -6.40 -8.57
N ARG A 52 16.56 -7.13 -8.20
CA ARG A 52 15.24 -7.05 -8.84
C ARG A 52 14.28 -6.27 -7.95
N GLU A 53 14.22 -4.98 -8.24
CA GLU A 53 13.35 -4.02 -7.61
C GLU A 53 12.46 -3.41 -8.69
N TRP A 54 11.15 -3.38 -8.47
CA TRP A 54 10.19 -2.85 -9.44
C TRP A 54 9.36 -1.76 -8.81
N PHE A 55 9.26 -0.65 -9.52
CA PHE A 55 8.23 0.35 -9.32
C PHE A 55 7.73 0.76 -10.70
N GLU A 56 6.43 0.69 -10.91
CA GLU A 56 5.80 1.05 -12.17
C GLU A 56 4.40 1.58 -11.88
N ALA A 57 4.18 2.83 -12.24
CA ALA A 57 2.88 3.49 -12.13
C ALA A 57 2.64 4.37 -13.35
N THR A 58 1.38 4.56 -13.71
CA THR A 58 0.98 5.30 -14.91
C THR A 58 0.24 6.58 -14.54
N GLY A 59 0.28 7.57 -15.44
CA GLY A 59 -0.26 8.91 -15.20
C GLY A 59 0.76 9.85 -14.53
N GLU A 60 0.44 11.13 -14.47
CA GLU A 60 1.36 12.18 -13.97
C GLU A 60 1.78 11.94 -12.51
N GLY A 61 0.84 11.50 -11.66
CA GLY A 61 1.17 11.11 -10.28
C GLY A 61 2.09 9.88 -10.24
N GLY A 62 1.94 8.94 -11.18
CA GLY A 62 2.75 7.73 -11.26
C GLY A 62 4.24 8.01 -11.52
N GLU A 63 4.53 8.92 -12.46
CA GLU A 63 5.91 9.34 -12.76
C GLU A 63 6.59 9.96 -11.53
N GLN A 64 5.85 10.77 -10.77
CA GLN A 64 6.36 11.37 -9.53
C GLN A 64 6.58 10.32 -8.43
N LEU A 65 5.65 9.36 -8.28
CA LEU A 65 5.82 8.26 -7.34
C LEU A 65 7.05 7.41 -7.65
N GLU A 66 7.35 7.17 -8.93
CA GLU A 66 8.54 6.42 -9.33
C GLU A 66 9.84 7.13 -8.93
N ILE A 67 9.91 8.46 -9.11
CA ILE A 67 11.05 9.27 -8.67
C ILE A 67 11.22 9.20 -7.15
N LEU A 68 10.12 9.18 -6.39
CA LEU A 68 10.14 9.04 -4.93
C LEU A 68 10.61 7.64 -4.52
N ALA A 69 10.13 6.59 -5.20
CA ALA A 69 10.49 5.21 -4.95
C ALA A 69 12.00 4.94 -5.11
N GLN A 70 12.62 5.51 -6.15
CA GLN A 70 14.07 5.41 -6.39
C GLN A 70 14.92 5.98 -5.26
N ARG A 71 14.36 6.88 -4.44
CA ARG A 71 15.06 7.55 -3.34
C ARG A 71 14.60 7.05 -1.96
N ASN A 72 13.66 6.10 -1.92
CA ASN A 72 12.95 5.73 -0.69
C ASN A 72 12.44 6.96 0.07
N ALA A 73 11.84 7.90 -0.66
CA ALA A 73 11.47 9.19 -0.11
C ALA A 73 10.27 9.08 0.84
N ALA A 74 10.36 9.78 1.97
CA ALA A 74 9.26 9.96 2.91
C ALA A 74 8.45 11.22 2.56
N ILE A 75 7.15 11.07 2.41
CA ILE A 75 6.20 12.15 2.11
C ILE A 75 5.01 12.13 3.08
N SER A 76 4.27 13.23 3.15
CA SER A 76 3.07 13.28 3.99
C SER A 76 1.94 12.44 3.39
N GLY A 77 0.99 11.99 4.23
CA GLY A 77 -0.21 11.30 3.76
C GLY A 77 -1.07 12.14 2.83
N ALA A 78 -1.12 13.47 3.05
CA ALA A 78 -1.79 14.40 2.16
C ALA A 78 -1.14 14.45 0.77
N ASP A 79 0.19 14.55 0.72
CA ASP A 79 0.94 14.57 -0.55
C ASP A 79 0.78 13.22 -1.28
N LEU A 80 0.89 12.09 -0.57
CA LEU A 80 0.70 10.78 -1.17
C LEU A 80 -0.71 10.63 -1.75
N THR A 81 -1.74 11.09 -1.04
CA THR A 81 -3.12 11.05 -1.51
C THR A 81 -3.31 11.90 -2.76
N ALA A 82 -2.74 13.12 -2.79
CA ALA A 82 -2.78 13.98 -3.96
C ALA A 82 -2.06 13.38 -5.17
N LEU A 83 -0.94 12.69 -4.96
CA LEU A 83 -0.24 11.93 -6.01
C LEU A 83 -1.10 10.77 -6.51
N ALA A 84 -1.66 9.98 -5.60
CA ALA A 84 -2.49 8.82 -5.93
C ALA A 84 -3.76 9.20 -6.71
N GLU A 85 -4.34 10.38 -6.47
CA GLU A 85 -5.47 10.89 -7.27
C GLU A 85 -5.08 11.22 -8.72
N ASN A 86 -3.82 11.62 -8.94
CA ASN A 86 -3.28 11.88 -10.28
C ASN A 86 -2.57 10.66 -10.89
N THR A 87 -2.52 9.54 -10.16
CA THR A 87 -2.03 8.26 -10.65
C THR A 87 -3.17 7.51 -11.29
N ARG A 88 -2.99 7.10 -12.55
CA ARG A 88 -3.99 6.31 -13.28
C ARG A 88 -4.03 4.87 -12.80
N GLN A 89 -2.86 4.28 -12.52
CA GLN A 89 -2.75 2.91 -12.03
C GLN A 89 -1.35 2.69 -11.46
N VAL A 90 -1.23 1.95 -10.36
CA VAL A 90 0.05 1.40 -9.87
C VAL A 90 0.11 -0.07 -10.28
N ILE A 91 1.11 -0.45 -11.06
CA ILE A 91 1.36 -1.83 -11.51
C ILE A 91 2.26 -2.52 -10.48
N TRP A 92 3.38 -1.88 -10.14
CA TRP A 92 4.31 -2.29 -9.09
C TRP A 92 4.63 -1.13 -8.17
N GLY A 93 4.56 -1.32 -6.85
CA GLY A 93 4.99 -0.31 -5.90
C GLY A 93 4.76 -0.73 -4.45
N GLU A 94 5.58 -0.24 -3.54
CA GLU A 94 5.43 -0.44 -2.10
C GLU A 94 5.30 0.92 -1.39
N PHE A 95 4.36 1.00 -0.45
CA PHE A 95 4.06 2.20 0.32
C PHE A 95 4.02 1.82 1.79
N VAL A 96 4.96 2.35 2.57
CA VAL A 96 5.11 2.05 4.00
C VAL A 96 4.58 3.22 4.81
N GLY A 97 3.41 3.04 5.42
CA GLY A 97 2.79 4.02 6.31
C GLY A 97 3.31 3.85 7.74
N SER A 98 3.90 4.91 8.28
CA SER A 98 4.38 4.97 9.67
C SER A 98 3.52 5.92 10.50
N ALA A 99 3.20 5.51 11.73
CA ALA A 99 2.41 6.34 12.62
C ALA A 99 3.25 7.51 13.16
N PRO A 100 2.69 8.72 13.29
CA PRO A 100 3.44 9.91 13.74
C PRO A 100 4.11 9.72 15.11
N THR A 101 3.59 8.84 15.96
CA THR A 101 4.09 8.60 17.33
C THR A 101 4.96 7.35 17.48
N GLN A 102 5.10 6.52 16.43
CA GLN A 102 5.92 5.29 16.45
C GLN A 102 6.80 5.24 15.20
N SER A 103 7.96 5.89 15.29
CA SER A 103 8.92 6.01 14.19
C SER A 103 9.62 4.70 13.81
N ASN A 104 9.52 3.65 14.64
CA ASN A 104 10.27 2.39 14.43
C ASN A 104 9.42 1.22 13.91
N LYS A 105 8.11 1.39 13.71
CA LYS A 105 7.22 0.33 13.24
C LYS A 105 6.29 0.85 12.15
N ALA A 106 6.24 0.15 11.03
CA ALA A 106 5.23 0.39 10.01
C ALA A 106 3.85 0.07 10.61
N TRP A 107 2.90 0.99 10.45
CA TRP A 107 1.50 0.77 10.79
C TRP A 107 0.82 -0.07 9.69
N VAL A 108 1.13 0.22 8.43
CA VAL A 108 0.61 -0.51 7.28
C VAL A 108 1.63 -0.49 6.16
N ILE A 109 1.76 -1.61 5.45
CA ILE A 109 2.50 -1.69 4.19
C ILE A 109 1.52 -2.05 3.10
N ILE A 110 1.47 -1.26 2.03
CA ILE A 110 0.64 -1.48 0.86
C ILE A 110 1.57 -1.85 -0.29
N ARG A 111 1.34 -2.98 -0.97
CA ARG A 111 2.07 -3.37 -2.18
C ARG A 111 1.12 -3.58 -3.34
N ALA A 112 1.40 -2.94 -4.48
CA ALA A 112 0.80 -3.28 -5.76
C ALA A 112 1.65 -4.36 -6.44
N ILE A 113 1.02 -5.46 -6.86
CA ILE A 113 1.69 -6.59 -7.49
C ILE A 113 1.10 -6.83 -8.88
N ASP A 114 1.87 -6.50 -9.91
CA ASP A 114 1.57 -6.72 -11.33
C ASP A 114 0.16 -6.28 -11.77
N SER A 115 -0.39 -5.23 -11.16
CA SER A 115 -1.80 -4.82 -11.30
C SER A 115 -2.86 -5.91 -11.05
N THR A 116 -2.44 -7.04 -10.46
CA THR A 116 -3.29 -8.22 -10.22
C THR A 116 -3.97 -8.17 -8.87
N PHE A 117 -3.26 -7.68 -7.85
CA PHE A 117 -3.79 -7.50 -6.51
C PHE A 117 -3.01 -6.45 -5.73
N TYR A 118 -3.64 -5.95 -4.67
CA TYR A 118 -2.93 -5.24 -3.61
C TYR A 118 -2.70 -6.19 -2.43
N GLU A 119 -1.48 -6.19 -1.90
CA GLU A 119 -1.12 -6.85 -0.66
C GLU A 119 -1.01 -5.80 0.45
N ILE A 120 -1.63 -6.09 1.60
CA ILE A 120 -1.63 -5.23 2.77
C ILE A 120 -1.08 -6.01 3.94
N ASP A 121 0.04 -5.53 4.51
CA ASP A 121 0.57 -6.03 5.77
C ASP A 121 0.26 -5.03 6.88
N THR A 122 -0.43 -5.49 7.93
CA THR A 122 -0.73 -4.68 9.11
C THR A 122 -1.09 -5.56 10.28
N ASP A 123 -0.86 -5.05 11.49
CA ASP A 123 -1.36 -5.61 12.75
C ASP A 123 -2.60 -4.84 13.27
N ASP A 124 -3.07 -3.83 12.54
CA ASP A 124 -4.23 -3.03 12.92
C ASP A 124 -5.53 -3.73 12.51
N GLU A 125 -6.19 -4.34 13.49
CA GLU A 125 -7.49 -5.00 13.33
C GLU A 125 -8.57 -4.09 12.71
N THR A 126 -8.47 -2.78 12.88
CA THR A 126 -9.40 -1.82 12.26
C THR A 126 -9.19 -1.78 10.74
N VAL A 127 -7.93 -1.78 10.30
CA VAL A 127 -7.57 -1.83 8.87
C VAL A 127 -8.02 -3.17 8.28
N LEU A 128 -7.70 -4.28 8.95
CA LEU A 128 -8.11 -5.62 8.51
C LEU A 128 -9.62 -5.73 8.36
N SER A 129 -10.38 -5.21 9.33
CA SER A 129 -11.84 -5.20 9.30
C SER A 129 -12.37 -4.34 8.16
N LYS A 130 -11.88 -3.11 7.99
CA LYS A 130 -12.29 -2.22 6.90
C LYS A 130 -12.09 -2.85 5.52
N ILE A 131 -10.95 -3.49 5.29
CA ILE A 131 -10.64 -4.19 4.03
C ILE A 131 -11.66 -5.31 3.78
N ARG A 132 -11.87 -6.19 4.77
CA ARG A 132 -12.81 -7.33 4.67
C ARG A 132 -14.26 -6.91 4.46
N TRP A 133 -14.66 -5.74 4.97
CA TRP A 133 -16.01 -5.20 4.79
C TRP A 133 -16.21 -4.48 3.45
N THR A 134 -15.13 -3.92 2.88
CA THR A 134 -15.22 -3.10 1.66
C THR A 134 -15.06 -3.95 0.40
N TYR A 135 -14.15 -4.92 0.42
CA TYR A 135 -13.81 -5.74 -0.74
C TYR A 135 -14.38 -7.14 -0.64
N LYS A 136 -14.69 -7.76 -1.78
CA LYS A 136 -15.39 -9.05 -1.87
C LYS A 136 -14.43 -10.24 -1.91
N ASP A 137 -13.33 -10.13 -2.66
CA ASP A 137 -12.27 -11.15 -2.79
C ASP A 137 -11.03 -10.70 -2.01
N VAL A 138 -11.05 -10.97 -0.72
CA VAL A 138 -9.92 -10.76 0.19
C VAL A 138 -9.41 -12.11 0.68
N ARG A 139 -8.12 -12.37 0.50
CA ARG A 139 -7.47 -13.63 0.89
C ARG A 139 -6.38 -13.36 1.90
N SER A 140 -6.35 -14.14 2.99
CA SER A 140 -5.22 -14.11 3.90
C SER A 140 -4.00 -14.75 3.25
N GLY A 141 -2.88 -14.02 3.21
CA GLY A 141 -1.57 -14.61 2.93
C GLY A 141 -1.18 -15.51 4.10
N VAL A 142 -0.84 -16.77 3.81
CA VAL A 142 -0.18 -17.62 4.81
C VAL A 142 1.30 -17.24 4.75
N VAL A 143 1.84 -16.83 5.90
CA VAL A 143 3.28 -16.59 6.10
C VAL A 143 4.02 -17.91 6.13
#